data_AF-A0A537SME6-F1
#
_entry.id   AF-A0A537SME6-F1
#
_cell.length_a   1.000
_cell.length_b   1.000
_cell.length_c   1.000
_cell.angle_alpha   90.00
_cell.angle_beta   90.00
_cell.angle_gamma   90.00
#
_symmetry.space_group_name_H-M   'P 1'
#
loop_
_entity.id
_entity.type
_entity.pdbx_description
1 polymer ?
#
loop_
_entity_poly.entity_id
_entity_poly.type
_entity_poly.pdbx_seq_one_letter_code
_entity_poly.pdbx_strand_id
1 'polypeptide(L)'
;SAEKLPLRDGSVDMIFMSMVLHHLHDRPATARECHRILRKEGRLCVRNCTRDIVYPQSRFFPGMRPFVAAELPSSADVVALFAAAGLPSRAHEIVTHAVAASWQEFADKLALRADSFLARLPDSEFAEGLAALNAYANGREPEEITEEIDFFVFERA
;
A
#
# COMPACT_ATOMS: atom_id res chain seq x y z
N SER A 1 -9.82 7.69 15.47
CA SER A 1 -9.02 7.82 14.24
C SER A 1 -7.55 7.65 14.59
N ALA A 2 -6.67 7.35 13.62
CA ALA A 2 -5.25 7.08 13.87
C ALA A 2 -4.48 8.28 14.44
N GLU A 3 -5.02 9.49 14.29
CA GLU A 3 -4.46 10.74 14.82
C GLU A 3 -4.68 10.92 16.33
N LYS A 4 -5.55 10.12 16.95
CA LYS A 4 -5.85 10.19 18.39
C LYS A 4 -6.38 8.86 18.90
N LEU A 5 -5.44 8.00 19.28
CA LEU A 5 -5.70 6.69 19.84
C LEU A 5 -5.95 6.81 21.36
N PRO A 6 -6.94 6.07 21.92
CA PRO A 6 -7.23 6.07 23.35
C PRO A 6 -6.22 5.23 24.16
N LEU A 7 -4.93 5.36 23.83
CA LEU A 7 -3.82 4.66 24.46
C LEU A 7 -2.96 5.65 25.24
N ARG A 8 -2.34 5.19 26.32
CA ARG A 8 -1.40 5.99 27.12
C ARG A 8 -0.09 6.18 26.37
N ASP A 9 0.66 7.21 26.73
CA ASP A 9 2.03 7.41 26.25
C ASP A 9 2.90 6.21 26.61
N GLY A 10 3.78 5.78 25.71
CA GLY A 10 4.72 4.68 25.98
C GLY A 10 4.06 3.39 26.43
N SER A 11 2.91 3.03 25.86
CA SER A 11 2.12 1.87 26.29
C SER A 11 2.21 0.67 25.36
N VAL A 12 2.77 0.81 24.15
CA VAL A 12 2.90 -0.29 23.18
C VAL A 12 4.34 -0.51 22.75
N ASP A 13 4.72 -1.77 22.55
CA ASP A 13 6.06 -2.16 22.08
C ASP A 13 6.19 -2.10 20.56
N MET A 14 5.07 -2.32 19.87
CA MET A 14 5.03 -2.36 18.41
C MET A 14 3.72 -1.76 17.88
N ILE A 15 3.82 -1.02 16.78
CA ILE A 15 2.70 -0.66 15.91
C ILE A 15 2.90 -1.35 14.57
N PHE A 16 1.86 -1.95 14.03
CA PHE A 16 1.85 -2.48 12.67
C PHE A 16 0.75 -1.79 11.85
N MET A 17 1.16 -1.15 10.75
CA MET A 17 0.26 -0.56 9.76
C MET A 17 0.39 -1.32 8.45
N SER A 18 -0.70 -1.90 7.97
CA SER A 18 -0.73 -2.60 6.68
C SER A 18 -1.77 -1.95 5.78
N MET A 19 -1.34 -1.48 4.60
CA MET A 19 -2.22 -0.98 3.53
C MET A 19 -3.18 0.12 3.97
N VAL A 20 -2.81 0.93 4.96
CA VAL A 20 -3.70 1.94 5.56
C VAL A 20 -3.13 3.36 5.50
N LEU A 21 -1.81 3.53 5.41
CA LEU A 21 -1.18 4.85 5.51
C LEU A 21 -1.67 5.83 4.43
N HIS A 22 -1.91 5.34 3.21
CA HIS A 22 -2.43 6.15 2.12
C HIS A 22 -3.90 6.55 2.30
N HIS A 23 -4.66 5.87 3.17
CA HIS A 23 -6.04 6.26 3.52
C HIS A 23 -6.13 7.27 4.66
N LEU A 24 -5.03 7.52 5.39
CA LEU A 24 -5.02 8.45 6.50
C LEU A 24 -4.96 9.90 6.01
N HIS A 25 -5.83 10.75 6.55
CA HIS A 25 -5.95 12.13 6.13
C HIS A 25 -4.81 12.98 6.72
N ASP A 26 -4.64 12.99 8.04
CA ASP A 26 -3.55 13.71 8.70
C ASP A 26 -2.43 12.75 9.10
N ARG A 27 -1.62 12.40 8.09
CA ARG A 27 -0.46 11.53 8.24
C ARG A 27 0.56 12.09 9.25
N PRO A 28 0.87 13.40 9.26
CA PRO A 28 1.73 13.99 10.31
C PRO A 28 1.19 13.80 11.73
N ALA A 29 -0.12 14.00 11.96
CA ALA A 29 -0.72 13.73 13.27
C ALA A 29 -0.66 12.26 13.63
N THR A 30 -0.91 11.37 12.68
CA THR A 30 -0.75 9.93 12.89
C THR A 30 0.70 9.58 13.27
N ALA A 31 1.69 10.12 12.59
CA ALA A 31 3.10 9.85 12.90
C ALA A 31 3.48 10.30 14.32
N ARG A 32 3.02 11.50 14.74
CA ARG A 32 3.18 11.97 16.12
C ARG A 32 2.48 11.08 17.12
N GLU A 33 1.28 10.61 16.79
CA GLU A 33 0.51 9.72 17.65
C GLU A 33 1.18 8.35 17.80
N CYS A 34 1.74 7.79 16.73
CA CYS A 34 2.56 6.59 16.76
C CYS A 34 3.76 6.77 17.69
N HIS A 35 4.49 7.88 17.57
CA HIS A 35 5.61 8.18 18.46
C HIS A 35 5.16 8.27 19.92
N ARG A 36 4.04 8.95 20.20
CA ARG A 36 3.52 9.15 21.56
C ARG A 36 3.29 7.82 22.27
N ILE A 37 2.61 6.88 21.62
CA ILE A 37 2.17 5.63 22.25
C ILE A 37 3.26 4.56 22.29
N LEU A 38 4.25 4.59 21.39
CA LEU A 38 5.35 3.61 21.38
C LEU A 38 6.23 3.76 22.62
N ARG A 39 6.69 2.67 23.22
CA ARG A 39 7.78 2.73 24.22
C ARG A 39 9.08 3.18 23.58
N LYS A 40 10.04 3.64 24.39
CA LYS A 40 11.43 3.75 23.95
C LYS A 40 11.88 2.42 23.37
N GLU A 41 12.65 2.45 22.28
CA GLU A 41 13.09 1.28 21.51
C GLU A 41 11.93 0.48 20.87
N GLY A 42 10.68 0.97 21.00
CA GLY A 42 9.51 0.40 20.35
C GLY A 42 9.55 0.64 18.84
N ARG A 43 8.92 -0.28 18.09
CA ARG A 43 8.99 -0.31 16.62
C ARG A 43 7.67 0.03 15.96
N LEU A 44 7.76 0.79 14.87
CA LEU A 44 6.67 0.96 13.93
C LEU A 44 7.02 0.21 12.64
N CYS A 45 6.19 -0.76 12.28
CA CYS A 45 6.29 -1.51 11.04
C CYS A 45 5.19 -1.04 10.08
N VAL A 46 5.56 -0.60 8.88
CA VAL A 46 4.62 -0.10 7.86
C VAL A 46 4.78 -0.89 6.59
N ARG A 47 3.75 -1.64 6.20
CA ARG A 47 3.62 -2.21 4.86
C ARG A 47 2.64 -1.35 4.07
N ASN A 48 3.05 -0.72 2.98
CA ASN A 48 2.16 0.21 2.27
C ASN A 48 2.47 0.31 0.77
N CYS A 49 1.44 0.58 -0.02
CA CYS A 49 1.58 0.97 -1.42
C CYS A 49 2.31 2.32 -1.55
N THR A 50 3.27 2.40 -2.46
CA THR A 50 3.91 3.66 -2.87
C THR A 50 3.74 3.88 -4.37
N ARG A 51 3.88 5.13 -4.82
CA ARG A 51 3.87 5.47 -6.25
C ARG A 51 5.14 5.07 -6.99
N ASP A 52 6.16 4.61 -6.27
CA ASP A 52 7.44 4.15 -6.84
C ASP A 52 7.32 2.72 -7.40
N ILE A 53 6.30 1.97 -6.98
CA ILE A 53 6.02 0.60 -7.42
C ILE A 53 5.13 0.57 -8.68
N VAL A 54 5.44 -0.35 -9.58
CA VAL A 54 4.61 -0.66 -10.75
C VAL A 54 3.70 -1.85 -10.45
N TYR A 55 2.40 -1.58 -10.26
CA TYR A 55 1.40 -2.61 -9.95
C TYR A 55 1.02 -3.43 -11.19
N PRO A 56 0.79 -4.75 -11.07
CA PRO A 56 0.51 -5.64 -12.22
C PRO A 56 -0.72 -5.23 -13.02
N GLN A 57 -1.76 -4.72 -12.35
CA GLN A 57 -2.98 -4.23 -13.00
C GLN A 57 -2.75 -2.96 -13.83
N SER A 58 -1.72 -2.15 -13.55
CA SER A 58 -1.46 -0.89 -14.28
C SER A 58 -1.13 -1.08 -15.77
N ARG A 59 -0.79 -2.31 -16.15
CA ARG A 59 -0.61 -2.74 -17.55
C ARG A 59 -1.92 -2.74 -18.33
N PHE A 60 -3.01 -3.16 -17.70
CA PHE A 60 -4.32 -3.31 -18.33
C PHE A 60 -5.27 -2.15 -18.02
N PHE A 61 -5.03 -1.44 -16.91
CA PHE A 61 -5.85 -0.32 -16.46
C PHE A 61 -5.00 0.97 -16.38
N PRO A 62 -4.60 1.57 -17.52
CA PRO A 62 -3.70 2.71 -17.54
C PRO A 62 -4.25 3.95 -16.81
N GLY A 63 -5.57 4.17 -16.75
CA GLY A 63 -6.16 5.31 -16.04
C GLY A 63 -6.08 5.23 -14.52
N MET A 64 -5.57 4.15 -13.94
CA MET A 64 -5.25 4.14 -12.50
C MET A 64 -3.98 4.93 -12.19
N ARG A 65 -3.07 5.10 -13.17
CA ARG A 65 -1.75 5.72 -12.96
C ARG A 65 -1.83 7.15 -12.43
N PRO A 66 -2.74 8.03 -12.92
CA PRO A 66 -2.94 9.35 -12.32
C PRO A 66 -3.38 9.30 -10.85
N PHE A 67 -4.24 8.36 -10.47
CA PHE A 67 -4.64 8.21 -9.05
C PHE A 67 -3.47 7.75 -8.19
N VAL A 68 -2.71 6.76 -8.65
CA VAL A 68 -1.49 6.29 -7.98
C VAL A 68 -0.50 7.44 -7.78
N ALA A 69 -0.22 8.21 -8.82
CA ALA A 69 0.72 9.32 -8.76
C ALA A 69 0.28 10.44 -7.80
N ALA A 70 -1.03 10.71 -7.74
CA ALA A 70 -1.59 11.79 -6.92
C ALA A 70 -1.79 11.40 -5.45
N GLU A 71 -2.14 10.14 -5.17
CA GLU A 71 -2.67 9.73 -3.86
C GLU A 71 -1.71 8.86 -3.06
N LEU A 72 -0.79 8.14 -3.71
CA LEU A 72 0.20 7.34 -3.01
C LEU A 72 1.44 8.18 -2.66
N PRO A 73 1.97 8.07 -1.43
CA PRO A 73 3.26 8.65 -1.10
C PRO A 73 4.38 7.93 -1.87
N SER A 74 5.54 8.57 -2.05
CA SER A 74 6.75 7.82 -2.39
C SER A 74 7.30 7.15 -1.13
N SER A 75 8.16 6.16 -1.32
CA SER A 75 8.97 5.57 -0.25
C SER A 75 9.72 6.64 0.56
N ALA A 76 10.31 7.62 -0.14
CA ALA A 76 11.00 8.75 0.48
C ALA A 76 10.07 9.63 1.33
N ASP A 77 8.84 9.90 0.86
CA ASP A 77 7.85 10.66 1.64
C ASP A 77 7.48 9.94 2.94
N VAL A 78 7.32 8.61 2.89
CA VAL A 78 7.01 7.78 4.06
C VAL A 78 8.14 7.86 5.08
N VAL A 79 9.39 7.73 4.64
CA VAL A 79 10.57 7.83 5.51
C VAL A 79 10.67 9.21 6.15
N ALA A 80 10.51 10.28 5.37
CA ALA A 80 10.57 11.66 5.85
C ALA A 80 9.45 11.96 6.87
N LEU A 81 8.24 11.48 6.60
CA LEU A 81 7.08 11.63 7.47
C LEU A 81 7.35 11.13 8.90
N PHE A 82 7.84 9.89 9.03
CA PHE A 82 8.08 9.29 10.34
C PHE A 82 9.35 9.83 11.00
N ALA A 83 10.40 10.10 10.22
CA ALA A 83 11.60 10.75 10.74
C ALA A 83 11.29 12.10 11.39
N ALA A 84 10.44 12.92 10.78
CA ALA A 84 9.99 14.21 11.33
C ALA A 84 9.21 14.08 12.65
N ALA A 85 8.63 12.90 12.94
CA ALA A 85 7.95 12.59 14.19
C ALA A 85 8.86 11.94 15.25
N GLY A 86 10.18 11.88 15.02
CA GLY A 86 11.12 11.24 15.94
C GLY A 86 11.11 9.71 15.86
N LEU A 87 10.75 9.17 14.69
CA LEU A 87 10.80 7.75 14.35
C LEU A 87 11.73 7.57 13.13
N PRO A 88 13.06 7.63 13.30
CA PRO A 88 14.00 7.40 12.21
C PRO A 88 13.86 5.98 11.63
N SER A 89 14.10 5.86 10.31
CA SER A 89 14.10 4.56 9.64
C SER A 89 15.24 3.67 10.16
N ARG A 90 14.94 2.39 10.33
CA ARG A 90 15.88 1.32 10.66
C ARG A 90 16.08 0.36 9.50
N ALA A 91 15.00 0.04 8.79
CA ALA A 91 15.04 -0.83 7.62
C ALA A 91 13.96 -0.43 6.62
N HIS A 92 14.23 -0.71 5.35
CA HIS A 92 13.29 -0.62 4.24
C HIS A 92 13.57 -1.78 3.30
N GLU A 93 12.55 -2.60 3.05
CA GLU A 93 12.61 -3.77 2.19
C GLU A 93 11.43 -3.76 1.22
N ILE A 94 11.60 -4.42 0.07
CA ILE A 94 10.52 -4.73 -0.85
C ILE A 94 10.07 -6.17 -0.60
N VAL A 95 8.79 -6.33 -0.28
CA VAL A 95 8.16 -7.63 -0.07
C VAL A 95 7.37 -8.00 -1.31
N THR A 96 7.71 -9.12 -1.94
CA THR A 96 6.93 -9.71 -3.03
C THR A 96 5.78 -10.53 -2.45
N HIS A 97 4.55 -10.19 -2.84
CA HIS A 97 3.33 -10.85 -2.39
C HIS A 97 2.60 -11.49 -3.57
N ALA A 98 2.31 -12.79 -3.48
CA ALA A 98 1.49 -13.48 -4.47
C ALA A 98 0.02 -13.02 -4.36
N VAL A 99 -0.52 -12.46 -5.46
CA VAL A 99 -1.89 -11.94 -5.54
C VAL A 99 -2.84 -12.85 -6.30
N ALA A 100 -2.33 -13.74 -7.14
CA ALA A 100 -3.10 -14.77 -7.84
C ALA A 100 -2.17 -15.89 -8.33
N ALA A 101 -2.67 -17.13 -8.44
CA ALA A 101 -1.90 -18.26 -8.98
C ALA A 101 -1.91 -18.32 -10.52
N SER A 102 -2.69 -17.46 -11.18
CA SER A 102 -2.76 -17.35 -12.64
C SER A 102 -3.28 -15.98 -13.08
N TRP A 103 -3.04 -15.64 -14.34
CA TRP A 103 -3.64 -14.47 -14.98
C TRP A 103 -5.18 -14.53 -15.01
N GLN A 104 -5.77 -15.72 -15.12
CA GLN A 104 -7.22 -15.88 -15.09
C GLN A 104 -7.79 -15.59 -13.70
N GLU A 105 -7.18 -16.16 -12.65
CA GLU A 105 -7.57 -15.86 -11.27
C GLU A 105 -7.38 -14.37 -10.94
N PHE A 106 -6.32 -13.75 -11.45
CA PHE A 106 -6.12 -12.31 -11.30
C PHE A 106 -7.25 -11.51 -11.96
N ALA A 107 -7.65 -11.88 -13.18
CA ALA A 107 -8.79 -11.28 -13.87
C ALA A 107 -10.09 -11.43 -13.08
N ASP A 108 -10.37 -12.62 -12.56
CA ASP A 108 -11.56 -12.92 -11.77
C ASP A 108 -11.61 -12.08 -10.48
N LYS A 109 -10.46 -11.90 -9.82
CA LYS A 109 -10.34 -11.02 -8.64
C LYS A 109 -10.58 -9.56 -9.00
N LEU A 110 -9.97 -9.06 -10.07
CA LEU A 110 -10.13 -7.67 -10.48
C LEU A 110 -11.56 -7.38 -10.99
N ALA A 111 -12.25 -8.37 -11.56
CA ALA A 111 -13.64 -8.25 -12.00
C ALA A 111 -14.62 -7.91 -10.85
N LEU A 112 -14.27 -8.26 -9.60
CA LEU A 112 -15.03 -7.85 -8.41
C LEU A 112 -14.94 -6.35 -8.13
N ARG A 113 -13.99 -5.65 -8.79
CA ARG A 113 -13.76 -4.20 -8.67
C ARG A 113 -13.60 -3.73 -7.22
N ALA A 114 -12.95 -4.57 -6.40
CA ALA A 114 -12.67 -4.28 -5.00
C ALA A 114 -11.46 -3.35 -4.78
N ASP A 115 -10.60 -3.19 -5.80
CA ASP A 115 -9.51 -2.22 -5.79
C ASP A 115 -10.08 -0.79 -5.87
N SER A 116 -9.72 0.05 -4.90
CA SER A 116 -10.28 1.41 -4.78
C SER A 116 -9.95 2.34 -5.95
N PHE A 117 -8.82 2.14 -6.64
CA PHE A 117 -8.50 2.91 -7.84
C PHE A 117 -9.32 2.42 -9.03
N LEU A 118 -9.45 1.09 -9.21
CA LEU A 118 -10.26 0.52 -10.30
C LEU A 118 -11.76 0.79 -10.13
N ALA A 119 -12.24 0.85 -8.88
CA ALA A 119 -13.61 1.24 -8.55
C ALA A 119 -13.99 2.64 -9.03
N ARG A 120 -13.01 3.52 -9.22
CA ARG A 120 -13.21 4.92 -9.61
C ARG A 120 -13.03 5.18 -11.11
N LEU A 121 -12.55 4.20 -11.87
CA LEU A 121 -12.46 4.33 -13.33
C LEU A 121 -13.86 4.43 -13.96
N PRO A 122 -14.03 5.08 -15.11
CA PRO A 122 -15.24 4.97 -15.90
C PRO A 122 -15.53 3.51 -16.27
N ASP A 123 -16.81 3.13 -16.33
CA ASP A 123 -17.20 1.73 -16.60
C ASP A 123 -16.69 1.22 -17.95
N SER A 124 -16.63 2.09 -18.96
CA SER A 124 -16.07 1.74 -20.28
C SER A 124 -14.59 1.42 -20.21
N GLU A 125 -13.81 2.22 -19.48
CA GLU A 125 -12.37 2.00 -19.34
C GLU A 125 -12.09 0.74 -18.52
N PHE A 126 -12.86 0.51 -17.45
CA PHE A 126 -12.76 -0.72 -16.66
C PHE A 126 -13.10 -1.95 -17.51
N ALA A 127 -14.17 -1.90 -18.31
CA ALA A 127 -14.55 -3.00 -19.19
C ALA A 127 -13.49 -3.30 -20.26
N GLU A 128 -12.91 -2.26 -20.86
CA GLU A 128 -11.81 -2.40 -21.84
C GLU A 128 -10.57 -3.05 -21.21
N GLY A 129 -10.16 -2.60 -20.02
CA GLY A 129 -9.03 -3.17 -19.30
C GLY A 129 -9.26 -4.62 -18.89
N LEU A 130 -10.45 -4.95 -18.39
CA LEU A 130 -10.81 -6.32 -18.02
C LEU A 130 -10.89 -7.24 -19.24
N ALA A 131 -11.40 -6.76 -20.38
CA ALA A 131 -11.41 -7.51 -21.62
C ALA A 131 -9.99 -7.79 -22.13
N ALA A 132 -9.09 -6.79 -22.09
CA ALA A 132 -7.70 -6.95 -22.46
C ALA A 132 -6.96 -7.95 -21.54
N LEU A 133 -7.23 -7.90 -20.23
CA LEU A 133 -6.67 -8.85 -19.26
C LEU A 133 -7.18 -10.28 -19.51
N ASN A 134 -8.48 -10.48 -19.73
CA ASN A 134 -9.01 -11.81 -20.05
C ASN A 134 -8.45 -12.36 -21.37
N ALA A 135 -8.35 -11.52 -22.40
CA ALA A 135 -7.72 -11.91 -23.66
C ALA A 135 -6.23 -12.28 -23.47
N TYR A 136 -5.53 -11.58 -22.59
CA TYR A 136 -4.15 -11.90 -22.24
C TYR A 136 -4.02 -13.21 -21.48
N ALA A 137 -4.93 -13.49 -20.53
CA ALA A 137 -4.95 -14.70 -19.73
C ALA A 137 -5.29 -15.97 -20.54
N ASN A 138 -6.11 -15.83 -21.58
CA ASN A 138 -6.64 -16.95 -22.33
C ASN A 138 -5.53 -17.84 -22.94
N GLY A 139 -5.60 -19.15 -22.68
CA GLY A 139 -4.68 -20.16 -23.22
C GLY A 139 -3.26 -20.10 -22.67
N ARG A 140 -2.99 -19.29 -21.63
CA ARG A 140 -1.70 -19.28 -20.93
C ARG A 140 -1.66 -20.38 -19.88
N GLU A 141 -0.47 -20.96 -19.72
CA GLU A 141 -0.18 -21.80 -18.56
C GLU A 141 -0.28 -20.97 -17.26
N PRO A 142 -0.69 -21.57 -16.13
CA PRO A 142 -0.72 -20.89 -14.85
C PRO A 142 0.65 -20.30 -14.48
N GLU A 143 0.65 -19.01 -14.19
CA GLU A 143 1.81 -18.23 -13.76
C GLU A 143 1.40 -17.44 -12.51
N GLU A 144 2.18 -17.54 -11.43
CA GLU A 144 1.92 -16.78 -10.21
C GLU A 144 2.11 -15.29 -10.48
N ILE A 145 1.08 -14.51 -10.16
CA ILE A 145 1.08 -13.06 -10.26
C ILE A 145 1.46 -12.50 -8.91
N THR A 146 2.46 -11.63 -8.89
CA THR A 146 2.96 -11.00 -7.68
C THR A 146 2.82 -9.49 -7.74
N GLU A 147 2.73 -8.88 -6.56
CA GLU A 147 2.86 -7.44 -6.36
C GLU A 147 4.02 -7.14 -5.42
N GLU A 148 4.71 -6.04 -5.66
CA GLU A 148 5.76 -5.53 -4.77
C GLU A 148 5.17 -4.55 -3.78
N ILE A 149 5.58 -4.64 -2.52
CA ILE A 149 5.10 -3.72 -1.48
C ILE A 149 6.25 -3.30 -0.58
N ASP A 150 6.35 -2.00 -0.35
CA ASP A 150 7.31 -1.46 0.59
C ASP A 150 6.98 -1.86 2.03
N PHE A 151 7.99 -2.37 2.72
CA PHE A 151 7.99 -2.65 4.15
C PHE A 151 9.05 -1.82 4.85
N PHE A 152 8.61 -0.91 5.72
CA PHE A 152 9.46 -0.03 6.51
C PHE A 152 9.44 -0.45 7.97
N VAL A 153 10.59 -0.32 8.63
CA VAL A 153 10.72 -0.42 10.08
C VAL A 153 11.31 0.88 10.60
N PHE A 154 10.60 1.52 11.53
CA PHE A 154 11.05 2.69 12.27
C PHE A 154 11.16 2.36 13.75
N GLU A 155 11.97 3.12 14.48
CA GLU A 155 12.20 2.89 15.90
C GLU A 155 12.15 4.19 16.68
N ARG A 156 11.49 4.18 17.83
CA ARG A 156 11.49 5.30 18.76
C ARG A 156 12.80 5.32 19.53
N ALA A 157 13.63 6.34 19.26
CA ALA A 157 14.84 6.62 20.04
C ALA A 157 14.53 7.04 21.49
#